data_AF-A0A7S0S0P9-F1
#
_entry.id   AF-A0A7S0S0P9-F1
#
_cell.length_a   1.000
_cell.length_b   1.000
_cell.length_c   1.000
_cell.angle_alpha   90.00
_cell.angle_beta   90.00
_cell.angle_gamma   90.00
#
_symmetry.space_group_name_H-M   'P 1'
#
loop_
_entity.id
_entity.type
_entity.pdbx_description
1 polymer ?
#
loop_
_entity_poly.entity_id
_entity_poly.type
_entity_poly.pdbx_seq_one_letter_code
_entity_poly.pdbx_strand_id
1 'polypeptide(L)'
;RRCCVESHKPHAASPTPLLDAVYQRGQQQQDVPFHVPGHKRGKGIHPGFQQLLDSGALKCDLTEIAGLDYLSSPTGVIAEAQRLAAATFGAARTWFLVNGCSV
;
A
#
# COMPACT_ATOMS: atom_id res chain seq x y z
N ARG A 1 0.83 -32.51 27.73
CA ARG A 1 1.14 -31.24 27.03
C ARG A 1 0.91 -31.49 25.54
N ARG A 2 -0.33 -31.32 25.06
CA ARG A 2 -0.66 -31.54 23.65
C ARG A 2 -0.36 -30.24 22.91
N CYS A 3 0.59 -30.30 21.98
CA CYS A 3 0.78 -29.27 20.96
C CYS A 3 -0.47 -29.33 20.08
N CYS A 4 -1.35 -28.34 20.19
CA CYS A 4 -2.42 -28.16 19.21
C CYS A 4 -1.75 -27.73 17.91
N VAL A 5 -1.51 -28.69 17.02
CA VAL A 5 -1.20 -28.40 15.62
C VAL A 5 -2.53 -27.94 15.03
N GLU A 6 -2.81 -26.64 15.11
CA GLU A 6 -3.93 -26.07 14.38
C GLU A 6 -3.65 -26.27 12.90
N SER A 7 -4.46 -27.12 12.30
CA SER A 7 -4.50 -27.41 10.87
C SER A 7 -4.58 -26.09 10.09
N HIS A 8 -3.53 -25.75 9.34
CA HIS A 8 -3.52 -24.67 8.36
C HIS A 8 -4.57 -24.96 7.28
N LYS A 9 -5.80 -24.47 7.48
CA LYS A 9 -6.75 -24.30 6.39
C LYS A 9 -6.15 -23.28 5.41
N PRO A 10 -6.34 -23.43 4.09
CA PRO A 10 -6.02 -22.36 3.16
C PRO A 10 -6.84 -21.14 3.58
N HIS A 11 -6.17 -20.12 4.10
CA HIS A 11 -6.82 -18.86 4.41
C HIS A 11 -7.32 -18.29 3.09
N ALA A 12 -8.64 -18.03 3.01
CA ALA A 12 -9.17 -17.13 2.00
C ALA A 12 -8.29 -15.87 1.99
N ALA A 13 -7.98 -15.33 0.80
CA ALA A 13 -7.09 -14.18 0.69
C ALA A 13 -7.52 -13.08 1.66
N SER A 14 -6.67 -12.79 2.64
CA SER A 14 -6.94 -11.74 3.62
C SER A 14 -7.09 -10.41 2.88
N PRO A 15 -8.07 -9.56 3.23
CA PRO A 15 -8.24 -8.27 2.59
C PRO A 15 -6.97 -7.43 2.71
N THR A 16 -6.56 -6.79 1.61
CA THR A 16 -5.35 -5.97 1.52
C THR A 16 -5.71 -4.53 1.13
N PRO A 17 -6.49 -3.82 1.95
CA PRO A 17 -7.18 -2.58 1.55
C PRO A 17 -6.23 -1.50 1.02
N LEU A 18 -5.06 -1.31 1.65
CA LEU A 18 -4.08 -0.34 1.19
C LEU A 18 -3.46 -0.74 -0.16
N LEU A 19 -3.06 -1.99 -0.32
CA LEU A 19 -2.49 -2.49 -1.57
C LEU A 19 -3.51 -2.45 -2.71
N ASP A 20 -4.73 -2.91 -2.43
CA ASP A 20 -5.84 -2.95 -3.39
C ASP A 20 -6.17 -1.54 -3.87
N ALA A 21 -6.23 -0.57 -2.95
CA ALA A 21 -6.50 0.83 -3.27
C ALA A 21 -5.39 1.43 -4.14
N VAL A 22 -4.12 1.25 -3.76
CA VAL A 22 -2.97 1.74 -4.55
C VAL A 22 -2.96 1.12 -5.94
N TYR A 23 -3.16 -0.20 -6.03
CA TYR A 23 -3.16 -0.91 -7.30
C TYR A 23 -4.30 -0.45 -8.21
N GLN A 24 -5.54 -0.40 -7.69
CA GLN A 24 -6.70 0.07 -8.44
C GLN A 24 -6.49 1.51 -8.92
N ARG A 25 -5.97 2.38 -8.06
CA ARG A 25 -5.74 3.79 -8.42
C ARG A 25 -4.61 3.96 -9.44
N GLY A 26 -3.58 3.12 -9.39
CA GLY A 26 -2.51 3.08 -10.38
C GLY A 26 -2.98 2.61 -11.76
N GLN A 27 -3.99 1.75 -11.84
CA GLN A 27 -4.59 1.31 -13.11
C GLN A 27 -5.55 2.34 -13.72
N GLN A 28 -6.10 3.26 -12.92
CA GLN A 28 -7.02 4.28 -13.42
C GLN A 28 -6.30 5.33 -14.28
N GLN A 29 -6.61 5.36 -15.57
CA GLN A 29 -6.03 6.30 -16.54
C GLN A 29 -6.87 7.57 -16.79
N GLN A 30 -8.04 7.68 -16.16
CA GLN A 30 -9.02 8.73 -16.48
C GLN A 30 -8.58 10.14 -16.05
N ASP A 31 -7.70 10.25 -15.05
CA ASP A 31 -7.25 11.55 -14.53
C ASP A 31 -5.86 11.92 -15.05
N VAL A 32 -5.72 13.18 -15.52
CA VAL A 32 -4.42 13.80 -15.80
C VAL A 32 -3.76 14.18 -14.45
N PRO A 33 -2.60 13.61 -14.11
CA PRO A 33 -1.99 13.80 -12.79
C PRO A 33 -1.33 15.17 -12.69
N PHE A 34 -2.08 16.21 -12.33
CA PHE A 34 -1.51 17.53 -12.00
C PHE A 34 -0.92 17.60 -10.57
N HIS A 35 -0.93 16.49 -9.84
CA HIS A 35 -0.32 16.34 -8.52
C HIS A 35 1.12 15.78 -8.58
N VAL A 36 1.83 15.78 -7.46
CA VAL A 36 3.11 15.06 -7.31
C VAL A 36 2.89 13.53 -7.32
N PRO A 37 3.89 12.71 -7.67
CA PRO A 37 5.25 13.08 -8.09
C PRO A 37 5.38 13.56 -9.55
N GLY A 38 6.48 14.23 -9.87
CA GLY A 38 6.73 14.87 -11.17
C GLY A 38 6.83 13.91 -12.37
N HIS A 39 7.07 12.62 -12.14
CA HIS A 39 7.18 11.63 -13.22
C HIS A 39 5.84 11.25 -13.86
N LYS A 40 4.70 11.70 -13.31
CA LYS A 40 3.36 11.57 -13.91
C LYS A 40 3.04 10.15 -14.35
N ARG A 41 3.14 9.19 -13.41
CA ARG A 41 2.91 7.76 -13.66
C ARG A 41 3.88 7.14 -14.69
N GLY A 42 5.10 7.68 -14.77
CA GLY A 42 6.19 7.17 -15.61
C GLY A 42 6.42 7.95 -16.90
N LYS A 43 5.49 8.82 -17.29
CA LYS A 43 5.57 9.62 -18.54
C LYS A 43 6.70 10.65 -18.54
N GLY A 44 7.06 11.17 -17.38
CA GLY A 44 8.13 12.17 -17.20
C GLY A 44 9.49 11.59 -16.85
N ILE A 45 9.68 10.27 -16.99
CA ILE A 45 10.92 9.58 -16.63
C ILE A 45 11.82 9.39 -17.84
N HIS A 46 13.14 9.45 -17.62
CA HIS A 46 14.14 9.12 -18.63
C HIS A 46 14.00 7.65 -19.11
N PRO A 47 14.04 7.35 -20.42
CA PRO A 47 13.84 6.00 -20.93
C PRO A 47 14.73 4.92 -20.29
N GLY A 48 16.00 5.24 -20.00
CA GLY A 48 16.90 4.30 -19.30
C GLY A 48 16.44 3.92 -17.89
N PHE A 49 15.69 4.81 -17.21
CA PHE A 49 15.12 4.51 -15.89
C PHE A 49 13.80 3.74 -16.00
N GLN A 50 13.04 3.92 -17.09
CA GLN A 50 11.89 3.04 -17.41
C GLN A 50 12.33 1.60 -17.72
N GLN A 51 13.57 1.41 -18.20
CA GLN A 51 14.14 0.07 -18.38
C GLN A 51 14.58 -0.56 -17.04
N LEU A 52 14.95 0.28 -16.06
CA LEU A 52 15.39 -0.17 -14.74
C LEU A 52 14.21 -0.50 -13.81
N LEU A 53 13.15 0.31 -13.84
CA LEU A 53 11.96 0.14 -13.01
C LEU A 53 10.76 -0.29 -13.85
N ASP A 54 10.04 -1.30 -13.37
CA ASP A 54 8.79 -1.71 -14.00
C ASP A 54 7.78 -0.56 -14.06
N SER A 55 7.09 -0.44 -15.19
CA SER A 55 6.11 0.63 -15.44
C SER A 55 4.91 0.57 -14.48
N GLY A 56 4.59 -0.62 -13.95
CA GLY A 56 3.54 -0.81 -12.96
C GLY A 56 3.89 -0.19 -11.61
N ALA A 57 5.15 -0.29 -11.18
CA ALA A 57 5.63 0.35 -9.95
C ALA A 57 5.47 1.88 -10.02
N LEU A 58 5.87 2.49 -11.14
CA LEU A 58 5.75 3.93 -11.37
C LEU A 58 4.31 4.43 -11.47
N LYS A 59 3.35 3.56 -11.81
CA LYS A 59 1.91 3.89 -11.78
C LYS A 59 1.35 3.85 -10.37
N CYS A 60 1.95 3.05 -9.49
CA CYS A 60 1.56 2.90 -8.09
C CYS A 60 2.28 3.89 -7.16
N ASP A 61 3.31 4.61 -7.64
CA ASP A 61 3.89 5.75 -6.92
C ASP A 61 2.92 6.94 -6.96
N LEU A 62 2.13 7.03 -5.89
CA LEU A 62 1.00 7.94 -5.73
C LEU A 62 1.12 8.66 -4.39
N THR A 63 0.77 9.94 -4.40
CA THR A 63 0.64 10.77 -3.18
C THR A 63 -0.75 10.57 -2.55
N GLU A 64 -1.06 11.34 -1.52
CA GLU A 64 -2.32 11.39 -0.77
C GLU A 64 -3.45 12.03 -1.61
N ILE A 65 -3.72 11.43 -2.77
CA ILE A 65 -4.87 11.75 -3.60
C ILE A 65 -6.13 11.13 -3.00
N ALA A 66 -7.29 11.67 -3.40
CA ALA A 66 -8.58 11.17 -2.95
C ALA A 66 -8.67 9.65 -3.06
N GLY A 67 -8.98 8.99 -1.94
CA GLY A 67 -9.10 7.53 -1.83
C GLY A 67 -7.88 6.79 -1.29
N LEU A 68 -6.70 7.41 -1.19
CA LEU A 68 -5.46 6.74 -0.72
C LEU A 68 -5.04 7.08 0.72
N ASP A 69 -5.75 7.98 1.39
CA ASP A 69 -5.54 8.37 2.80
C ASP A 69 -4.25 9.18 3.06
N TYR A 70 -4.11 9.73 4.27
CA TYR A 70 -2.93 10.46 4.73
C TYR A 70 -2.23 9.68 5.84
N LEU A 71 -0.97 9.29 5.62
CA LEU A 71 -0.23 8.44 6.56
C LEU A 71 -0.10 9.05 7.98
N SER A 72 0.03 10.37 8.08
CA SER A 72 0.17 11.09 9.36
C SER A 72 -1.12 11.17 10.17
N SER A 73 -2.28 10.99 9.53
CA SER A 73 -3.59 11.01 10.17
C SER A 73 -4.53 10.05 9.44
N PRO A 74 -4.33 8.73 9.58
CA PRO A 74 -5.03 7.75 8.79
C PRO A 74 -6.49 7.64 9.22
N THR A 75 -7.40 7.72 8.25
CA THR A 75 -8.86 7.63 8.47
C THR A 75 -9.57 6.68 7.51
N GLY A 76 -8.89 6.21 6.47
CA GLY A 76 -9.41 5.36 5.41
C GLY A 76 -8.61 4.07 5.25
N VAL A 77 -8.10 3.82 4.03
CA VAL A 77 -7.47 2.55 3.66
C VAL A 77 -6.23 2.21 4.49
N ILE A 78 -5.49 3.21 4.97
CA ILE A 78 -4.35 3.00 5.87
C ILE A 78 -4.85 2.61 7.27
N ALA A 79 -5.89 3.28 7.79
CA ALA A 79 -6.47 2.96 9.10
C ALA A 79 -7.02 1.52 9.14
N GLU A 80 -7.72 1.10 8.08
CA GLU A 80 -8.23 -0.26 7.97
C GLU A 80 -7.09 -1.29 7.87
N ALA A 81 -6.05 -1.00 7.08
CA ALA A 81 -4.87 -1.86 7.02
C ALA A 81 -4.18 -1.99 8.39
N GLN A 82 -4.06 -0.89 9.14
CA GLN A 82 -3.51 -0.90 10.50
C GLN A 82 -4.37 -1.72 11.48
N ARG A 83 -5.70 -1.66 11.37
CA ARG A 83 -6.62 -2.46 12.18
C ARG A 83 -6.49 -3.96 11.90
N LEU A 84 -6.39 -4.33 10.62
CA LEU A 84 -6.17 -5.72 10.21
C LEU A 84 -4.81 -6.25 10.69
N ALA A 85 -3.76 -5.42 10.60
CA ALA A 85 -2.45 -5.74 11.14
C ALA A 85 -2.49 -5.95 12.66
N ALA A 86 -3.17 -5.07 13.41
CA ALA A 86 -3.31 -5.22 14.86
C ALA A 86 -3.99 -6.54 15.25
N ALA A 87 -5.05 -6.93 14.53
CA ALA A 87 -5.72 -8.21 14.72
C ALA A 87 -4.81 -9.40 14.42
N THR A 88 -4.00 -9.31 13.36
CA THR A 88 -3.07 -10.37 12.93
C THR A 88 -1.94 -10.57 13.93
N PHE A 89 -1.41 -9.49 14.49
CA PHE A 89 -0.29 -9.53 15.44
C PHE A 89 -0.74 -9.64 16.91
N GLY A 90 -2.05 -9.68 17.19
CA GLY A 90 -2.58 -9.72 18.56
C GLY A 90 -2.29 -8.44 19.35
N ALA A 91 -2.12 -7.31 18.68
CA ALA A 91 -1.83 -6.02 19.30
C ALA A 91 -3.12 -5.22 19.54
N ALA A 92 -3.12 -4.35 20.55
CA ALA A 92 -4.22 -3.41 20.75
C ALA A 92 -4.33 -2.38 19.62
N ARG A 93 -3.17 -1.93 19.08
CA ARG A 93 -3.05 -0.98 17.96
C ARG A 93 -1.76 -1.25 17.18
N THR A 94 -1.76 -0.89 15.91
CA THR A 94 -0.59 -0.94 15.02
C THR A 94 -0.47 0.38 14.27
N TRP A 95 0.77 0.84 14.07
CA TRP A 95 1.11 1.98 13.23
C TRP A 95 2.07 1.53 12.13
N PHE A 96 1.97 2.16 10.97
CA PHE A 96 2.89 1.93 9.86
C PHE A 96 3.97 3.00 9.87
N LEU A 97 5.22 2.56 9.80
CA LEU A 97 6.40 3.42 9.71
C LEU A 97 7.05 3.20 8.35
N VAL A 98 7.40 4.29 7.67
CA VAL A 98 8.07 4.25 6.36
C VAL A 98 9.59 4.38 6.46
N ASN A 99 10.11 4.71 7.65
CA ASN A 99 11.53 4.98 7.89
C ASN A 99 12.22 3.93 8.78
N GLY A 100 11.59 2.76 8.96
CA GLY A 100 12.12 1.70 9.83
C GLY A 100 12.12 2.07 11.32
N CYS A 101 12.72 1.20 12.14
CA CYS A 101 12.96 1.45 13.56
C CYS A 101 14.36 2.07 13.73
N SER A 102 14.43 3.27 14.31
CA SER A 102 15.71 3.89 14.71
C SER A 102 16.21 3.32 16.04
N VAL A 103 17.51 3.47 16.30
CA VAL A 103 18.20 3.10 17.55
C VAL A 103 18.52 4.31 18.40
#